data_AF-A0A3D6CKK2-F1
#
_entry.id   AF-A0A3D6CKK2-F1
#
_cell.length_a   1.000
_cell.length_b   1.000
_cell.length_c   1.000
_cell.angle_alpha   90.00
_cell.angle_beta   90.00
_cell.angle_gamma   90.00
#
_symmetry.space_group_name_H-M   'P 1'
#
loop_
_entity.id
_entity.type
_entity.pdbx_description
1 polymer ?
#
loop_
_entity_poly.entity_id
_entity_poly.type
_entity_poly.pdbx_seq_one_letter_code
_entity_poly.pdbx_strand_id
1 'polypeptide(L)'
;TNLKEAYETEGKSLVTDFEKNITLAIIDENWKEHLRKMDELKNSVQNASYEQKDPLLIYKFEAFELFKKTVDEINKEVLSFLFKGELPKQSNQISEARDQRKERLNTSKADVQNSTEQAISNSRQQPEPVETVVREQPKIGRNERVVIKNVLSGEQKEVKFKQAIPLIEKGEWVLINS
;
A
#
# COMPACT_ATOMS: atom_id res chain seq x y z
N THR A 1 20.37 26.78 2.48
CA THR A 1 21.75 26.27 2.39
C THR A 1 22.45 27.03 1.28
N ASN A 2 23.60 27.64 1.59
CA ASN A 2 24.22 28.71 0.80
C ASN A 2 24.70 28.24 -0.58
N LEU A 3 23.86 28.37 -1.60
CA LEU A 3 24.26 28.14 -2.99
C LEU A 3 25.44 29.05 -3.41
N LYS A 4 25.51 30.26 -2.83
CA LYS A 4 26.62 31.21 -3.01
C LYS A 4 27.95 30.65 -2.47
N GLU A 5 27.93 30.07 -1.27
CA GLU A 5 29.11 29.51 -0.60
C GLU A 5 29.56 28.21 -1.26
N ALA A 6 28.63 27.39 -1.77
CA ALA A 6 28.96 26.23 -2.60
C ALA A 6 29.62 26.63 -3.93
N TYR A 7 29.14 27.70 -4.58
CA TYR A 7 29.75 28.22 -5.80
C TYR A 7 31.15 28.81 -5.54
N GLU A 8 31.29 29.60 -4.47
CA GLU A 8 32.56 30.24 -4.09
C GLU A 8 33.63 29.24 -3.63
N THR A 9 33.23 28.09 -3.07
CA THR A 9 34.15 27.02 -2.62
C THR A 9 34.36 25.91 -3.65
N GLU A 10 33.91 26.10 -4.89
CA GLU A 10 33.99 25.10 -5.97
C GLU A 10 33.37 23.74 -5.57
N GLY A 11 32.30 23.77 -4.77
CA GLY A 11 31.56 22.59 -4.33
C GLY A 11 32.11 21.88 -3.07
N LYS A 12 33.21 22.35 -2.47
CA LYS A 12 33.78 21.73 -1.26
C LYS A 12 32.84 21.79 -0.05
N SER A 13 32.12 22.90 0.12
CA SER A 13 31.14 23.02 1.22
C SER A 13 29.96 22.05 1.03
N LEU A 14 29.54 21.81 -0.22
CA LEU A 14 28.47 20.87 -0.53
C LEU A 14 28.82 19.43 -0.15
N VAL A 15 30.07 19.01 -0.41
CA VAL A 15 30.57 17.68 -0.02
C VAL A 15 30.57 17.55 1.50
N THR A 16 31.07 18.57 2.21
CA THR A 16 31.12 18.57 3.68
C THR A 16 29.73 18.50 4.31
N ASP A 17 28.78 19.27 3.78
CA ASP A 17 27.40 19.27 4.25
C ASP A 17 26.73 17.92 3.95
N PHE A 18 26.99 17.35 2.77
CA PHE A 18 26.51 16.01 2.43
C PHE A 18 27.04 14.96 3.42
N GLU A 19 28.35 14.90 3.65
CA GLU A 19 28.99 13.97 4.61
C GLU A 19 28.36 14.06 6.00
N LYS A 20 28.16 15.29 6.51
CA LYS A 20 27.51 15.53 7.81
C LYS A 20 26.07 15.03 7.83
N ASN A 21 25.28 15.37 6.82
CA ASN A 21 23.86 14.97 6.76
C ASN A 21 23.71 13.44 6.70
N ILE A 22 24.53 12.77 5.90
CA ILE A 22 24.53 11.31 5.77
C ILE A 22 24.92 10.67 7.10
N THR A 23 26.01 11.16 7.71
CA THR A 23 26.50 10.62 8.98
C THR A 23 25.44 10.75 10.08
N LEU A 24 24.78 11.90 10.17
CA LEU A 24 23.70 12.13 11.13
C LEU A 24 22.49 11.21 10.87
N ALA A 25 22.11 11.01 9.60
CA ALA A 25 21.02 10.11 9.25
C ALA A 25 21.30 8.66 9.64
N ILE A 26 22.54 8.18 9.41
CA ILE A 26 22.97 6.82 9.79
C ILE A 26 22.97 6.66 11.31
N ILE A 27 23.48 7.67 12.05
CA ILE A 27 23.48 7.66 13.52
C ILE A 27 22.05 7.59 14.05
N ASP A 28 21.12 8.41 13.55
CA ASP A 28 19.73 8.43 13.99
C ASP A 28 19.05 7.07 13.79
N GLU A 29 19.26 6.45 12.62
CA GLU A 29 18.68 5.14 12.32
C GLU A 29 19.20 4.04 13.25
N ASN A 30 20.52 3.95 13.40
CA ASN A 30 21.15 2.97 14.28
C ASN A 30 20.80 3.22 15.75
N TRP A 31 20.60 4.48 16.15
CA TRP A 31 20.21 4.82 17.52
C TRP A 31 18.77 4.37 17.82
N LYS A 32 17.82 4.59 16.91
CA LYS A 32 16.44 4.09 17.06
C LYS A 32 16.42 2.56 17.19
N GLU A 33 17.20 1.87 16.36
CA GLU A 33 17.32 0.42 16.43
C GLU A 33 17.99 -0.05 17.74
N HIS A 34 19.01 0.66 18.22
CA HIS A 34 19.62 0.39 19.52
C HIS A 34 18.61 0.54 20.67
N LEU A 35 17.81 1.61 20.68
CA LEU A 35 16.77 1.80 21.70
C LEU A 35 15.74 0.67 21.68
N ARG A 36 15.33 0.20 20.50
CA ARG A 36 14.45 -0.95 20.37
C ARG A 36 15.08 -2.22 20.96
N LYS A 37 16.34 -2.52 20.62
CA LYS A 37 17.08 -3.66 21.20
C LYS A 37 17.21 -3.55 22.72
N MET A 38 17.40 -2.34 23.25
CA MET A 38 17.47 -2.08 24.68
C MET A 38 16.15 -2.36 25.40
N ASP A 39 15.01 -2.00 24.78
CA ASP A 39 13.68 -2.34 25.31
C ASP A 39 13.44 -3.86 25.31
N GLU A 40 13.82 -4.56 24.23
CA GLU A 40 13.77 -6.01 24.16
C GLU A 40 14.64 -6.68 25.23
N LEU A 41 15.87 -6.18 25.41
CA LEU A 41 16.78 -6.64 26.46
C LEU A 41 16.19 -6.45 27.86
N LYS A 42 15.61 -5.29 28.14
CA LYS A 42 14.97 -5.00 29.43
C LYS A 42 13.87 -6.01 29.76
N ASN A 43 13.00 -6.31 28.79
CA ASN A 43 11.94 -7.30 28.96
C ASN A 43 12.49 -8.72 29.13
N SER A 44 13.53 -9.08 28.35
CA SER A 44 14.19 -10.40 28.45
C SER A 44 14.83 -10.64 29.82
N VAL A 45 15.56 -9.65 30.34
CA VAL A 45 16.23 -9.74 31.65
C VAL A 45 15.22 -9.83 32.80
N GLN A 46 14.10 -9.11 32.71
CA GLN A 46 13.01 -9.23 33.69
C GLN A 46 12.41 -10.64 33.72
N ASN A 47 12.22 -11.26 32.55
CA ASN A 47 11.72 -12.63 32.44
C ASN A 47 12.75 -13.68 32.90
N ALA A 48 14.05 -13.40 32.72
CA ALA A 48 15.16 -14.31 33.04
C ALA A 48 15.65 -14.25 34.50
N SER A 49 15.00 -13.48 35.39
CA SER A 49 15.38 -13.28 36.80
C SER A 49 15.37 -14.54 37.68
N TYR A 50 15.20 -15.73 37.12
CA TYR A 50 15.11 -17.01 37.86
C TYR A 50 16.46 -17.59 38.31
N GLU A 51 17.61 -17.06 37.86
CA GLU A 51 18.94 -17.65 38.10
C GLU A 51 19.77 -17.04 39.26
N GLN A 52 19.15 -16.34 40.23
CA GLN A 52 19.83 -15.70 41.38
C GLN A 52 20.93 -14.66 41.03
N LYS A 53 21.15 -14.34 39.75
CA LYS A 53 21.99 -13.22 39.33
C LYS A 53 21.21 -11.92 39.42
N ASP A 54 21.90 -10.82 39.76
CA ASP A 54 21.28 -9.50 39.79
C ASP A 54 20.86 -9.07 38.37
N PRO A 55 19.55 -8.96 38.08
CA PRO A 55 19.06 -8.57 36.76
C PRO A 55 19.58 -7.19 36.34
N LEU A 56 19.79 -6.28 37.29
CA LEU A 56 20.32 -4.96 36.98
C LEU A 56 21.77 -5.03 36.48
N LEU A 57 22.56 -5.95 37.03
CA LEU A 57 23.94 -6.16 36.62
C LEU A 57 24.01 -6.75 35.21
N ILE A 58 23.19 -7.76 34.92
CA ILE A 58 23.10 -8.38 33.58
C ILE A 58 22.70 -7.34 32.55
N TYR A 59 21.64 -6.57 32.82
CA TYR A 59 21.18 -5.52 31.92
C TYR A 59 22.30 -4.53 31.60
N LYS A 60 23.06 -4.06 32.60
CA LYS A 60 24.15 -3.11 32.39
C LYS A 60 25.28 -3.67 31.52
N PHE A 61 25.68 -4.91 31.76
CA PHE A 61 26.74 -5.55 30.96
C PHE A 61 26.30 -5.77 29.51
N GLU A 62 25.11 -6.35 29.32
CA GLU A 62 24.61 -6.66 27.98
C GLU A 62 24.26 -5.39 27.20
N ALA A 63 23.69 -4.37 27.85
CA ALA A 63 23.44 -3.07 27.25
C ALA A 63 24.73 -2.40 26.76
N PHE A 64 25.81 -2.51 27.53
CA PHE A 64 27.10 -1.95 27.15
C PHE A 64 27.73 -2.70 25.96
N GLU A 65 27.61 -4.02 25.91
CA GLU A 65 28.01 -4.80 24.73
C GLU A 65 27.20 -4.41 23.49
N LEU A 66 25.88 -4.27 23.61
CA LEU A 66 25.02 -3.79 22.52
C LEU A 66 25.45 -2.40 22.04
N PHE A 67 25.75 -1.48 22.96
CA PHE A 67 26.20 -0.14 22.61
C PHE A 67 27.53 -0.16 21.83
N LYS A 68 28.53 -0.93 22.29
CA LYS A 68 29.81 -1.08 21.58
C LYS A 68 29.60 -1.60 20.16
N LYS A 69 28.74 -2.61 20.01
CA LYS A 69 28.38 -3.15 18.71
C LYS A 69 27.71 -2.12 17.81
N THR A 70 26.76 -1.32 18.33
CA THR A 70 26.10 -0.24 17.57
C THR A 70 27.12 0.80 17.08
N VAL A 71 28.09 1.19 17.92
CA VAL A 71 29.14 2.15 17.51
C VAL A 71 29.98 1.58 16.37
N ASP A 72 30.37 0.31 16.44
CA ASP A 72 31.12 -0.36 15.38
C ASP A 72 30.31 -0.49 14.08
N GLU A 73 29.00 -0.75 14.19
CA GLU A 73 28.07 -0.80 13.06
C GLU A 73 27.95 0.56 12.36
N ILE A 74 27.71 1.63 13.13
CA ILE A 74 27.65 3.01 12.62
C ILE A 74 28.93 3.37 11.87
N ASN A 75 30.11 3.11 12.46
CA ASN A 75 31.39 3.43 11.82
C ASN A 75 31.56 2.70 10.49
N LYS A 76 31.21 1.42 10.42
CA LYS A 76 31.27 0.63 9.18
C LYS A 76 30.30 1.15 8.13
N GLU A 77 29.09 1.50 8.53
CA GLU A 77 28.04 1.96 7.63
C GLU A 77 28.37 3.33 7.05
N VAL A 78 28.80 4.29 7.88
CA VAL A 78 29.26 5.62 7.43
C VAL A 78 30.39 5.48 6.43
N LEU A 79 31.44 4.71 6.76
CA LEU A 79 32.55 4.50 5.83
C LEU A 79 32.09 3.82 4.54
N SER A 80 31.32 2.74 4.63
CA SER A 80 30.79 2.04 3.46
C SER A 80 29.97 2.97 2.56
N PHE A 81 29.15 3.84 3.15
CA PHE A 81 28.34 4.80 2.39
C PHE A 81 29.23 5.84 1.70
N LEU A 82 30.20 6.42 2.42
CA LEU A 82 31.11 7.42 1.85
C LEU A 82 31.97 6.85 0.71
N PHE A 83 32.40 5.59 0.81
CA PHE A 83 33.17 4.93 -0.24
C PHE A 83 32.34 4.49 -1.45
N LYS A 84 31.06 4.12 -1.25
CA LYS A 84 30.17 3.66 -2.32
C LYS A 84 29.32 4.77 -2.93
N GLY A 85 29.25 5.93 -2.28
CA GLY A 85 28.48 7.09 -2.69
C GLY A 85 29.11 7.78 -3.89
N GLU A 86 29.02 7.17 -5.07
CA GLU A 86 29.24 7.91 -6.31
C GLU A 86 28.05 8.85 -6.53
N LEU A 87 28.33 10.14 -6.77
CA LEU A 87 27.32 11.04 -7.31
C LEU A 87 26.82 10.45 -8.63
N PRO A 88 25.50 10.30 -8.83
CA PRO A 88 24.97 9.87 -10.11
C PRO A 88 25.54 10.80 -11.18
N LYS A 89 26.46 10.28 -12.01
CA LYS A 89 26.86 10.99 -13.22
C LYS A 89 25.58 11.13 -14.00
N GLN A 90 25.12 12.36 -14.19
CA GLN A 90 23.93 12.64 -14.98
C GLN A 90 24.04 11.82 -16.27
N SER A 91 23.27 10.75 -16.35
CA SER A 91 23.01 10.14 -17.65
C SER A 91 22.34 11.25 -18.42
N ASN A 92 23.00 11.77 -19.46
CA ASN A 92 22.52 12.81 -20.38
C ASN A 92 21.24 12.38 -21.16
N GLN A 93 20.45 11.47 -20.61
CA GLN A 93 19.15 11.04 -21.09
C GLN A 93 18.05 11.59 -20.18
N ILE A 94 18.09 12.88 -19.86
CA ILE A 94 16.82 13.58 -19.65
C ILE A 94 16.24 13.68 -21.05
N SER A 95 15.55 12.62 -21.48
CA SER A 95 14.68 12.72 -22.64
C SER A 95 13.61 13.71 -22.22
N GLU A 96 13.67 14.92 -22.78
CA GLU A 96 12.57 15.87 -22.72
C GLU A 96 11.29 15.07 -22.96
N ALA A 97 10.36 15.14 -22.00
CA ALA A 97 9.08 14.47 -22.13
C ALA A 97 8.50 14.92 -23.47
N ARG A 98 8.51 14.04 -24.48
CA ARG A 98 7.93 14.33 -25.79
C ARG A 98 6.56 14.90 -25.51
N ASP A 99 6.34 16.15 -25.91
CA ASP A 99 5.04 16.80 -25.85
C ASP A 99 4.03 15.80 -26.40
N GLN A 100 3.26 15.19 -25.50
CA GLN A 100 2.13 14.39 -25.91
C GLN A 100 1.18 15.38 -26.55
N ARG A 101 1.25 15.45 -27.87
CA ARG A 101 0.39 16.26 -28.72
C ARG A 101 -1.04 16.00 -28.24
N LYS A 102 -1.60 16.95 -27.49
CA LYS A 102 -2.97 16.88 -27.01
C LYS A 102 -3.85 16.75 -28.26
N GLU A 103 -4.31 15.55 -28.54
CA GLU A 103 -5.32 15.32 -29.56
C GLU A 103 -6.53 16.19 -29.20
N ARG A 104 -6.93 17.06 -30.12
CA ARG A 104 -8.14 17.85 -29.94
C ARG A 104 -9.31 16.90 -30.05
N LEU A 105 -9.89 16.54 -28.91
CA LEU A 105 -11.13 15.79 -28.84
C LEU A 105 -12.25 16.68 -29.42
N ASN A 106 -12.84 16.26 -30.54
CA ASN A 106 -14.01 16.90 -31.10
C ASN A 106 -15.22 16.63 -30.20
N THR A 107 -15.73 17.67 -29.56
CA THR A 107 -16.95 17.63 -28.76
C THR A 107 -18.17 17.81 -29.65
N SER A 108 -18.43 16.87 -30.55
CA SER A 108 -19.67 16.85 -31.33
C SER A 108 -20.48 15.64 -30.93
N LYS A 109 -21.62 15.89 -30.31
CA LYS A 109 -22.63 14.89 -29.98
C LYS A 109 -23.23 14.40 -31.30
N ALA A 110 -22.87 13.20 -31.73
CA ALA A 110 -23.53 12.54 -32.84
C ALA A 110 -24.86 11.97 -32.33
N ASP A 111 -25.97 12.39 -32.96
CA ASP A 111 -27.27 11.76 -32.76
C ASP A 111 -27.17 10.29 -33.18
N VAL A 112 -27.38 9.40 -32.22
CA VAL A 112 -27.27 7.95 -32.41
C VAL A 112 -28.54 7.47 -33.13
N GLN A 113 -28.41 7.19 -34.42
CA GLN A 113 -29.40 6.45 -35.18
C GLN A 113 -29.21 4.95 -34.93
N ASN A 114 -30.30 4.27 -34.58
CA ASN A 114 -30.33 2.92 -34.03
C ASN A 114 -29.74 1.87 -34.99
N SER A 115 -28.61 1.24 -34.64
CA SER A 115 -27.82 0.36 -35.52
C SER A 115 -28.17 -1.13 -35.41
N THR A 116 -29.31 -1.49 -34.81
CA THR A 116 -29.71 -2.90 -34.60
C THR A 116 -30.01 -3.64 -35.91
N GLU A 117 -30.34 -2.95 -36.99
CA GLU A 117 -30.80 -3.57 -38.24
C GLU A 117 -29.67 -4.00 -39.21
N GLN A 118 -28.44 -3.51 -39.08
CA GLN A 118 -27.40 -3.79 -40.10
C GLN A 118 -26.42 -4.92 -39.70
N ALA A 119 -26.36 -5.30 -38.42
CA ALA A 119 -25.41 -6.31 -37.92
C ALA A 119 -25.81 -7.76 -38.24
N ILE A 120 -27.02 -8.02 -38.76
CA ILE A 120 -27.47 -9.35 -39.19
C ILE A 120 -26.67 -9.85 -40.43
N SER A 121 -25.98 -8.95 -41.16
CA SER A 121 -25.43 -9.29 -42.47
C SER A 121 -23.98 -9.81 -42.52
N ASN A 122 -23.13 -9.65 -41.50
CA ASN A 122 -21.67 -9.75 -41.73
C ASN A 122 -20.82 -10.65 -40.83
N SER A 123 -21.38 -11.48 -39.94
CA SER A 123 -20.57 -12.32 -39.05
C SER A 123 -20.25 -13.71 -39.63
N ARG A 124 -19.42 -13.76 -40.68
CA ARG A 124 -18.49 -14.88 -40.89
C ARG A 124 -17.28 -14.64 -39.97
N GLN A 125 -17.13 -15.51 -38.97
CA GLN A 125 -15.93 -15.85 -38.19
C GLN A 125 -15.32 -14.84 -37.17
N GLN A 126 -15.36 -15.29 -35.90
CA GLN A 126 -14.41 -15.18 -34.76
C GLN A 126 -13.91 -13.78 -34.29
N PRO A 127 -13.71 -13.53 -32.98
CA PRO A 127 -13.25 -14.46 -31.92
C PRO A 127 -14.14 -14.52 -30.66
N GLU A 128 -13.99 -15.57 -29.84
CA GLU A 128 -14.74 -15.73 -28.59
C GLU A 128 -14.37 -14.65 -27.55
N PRO A 129 -15.33 -13.85 -27.08
CA PRO A 129 -15.15 -12.95 -25.95
C PRO A 129 -15.45 -13.68 -24.64
N VAL A 130 -14.56 -13.50 -23.66
CA VAL A 130 -14.67 -14.04 -22.31
C VAL A 130 -16.01 -13.64 -21.69
N GLU A 131 -16.83 -14.62 -21.32
CA GLU A 131 -18.13 -14.38 -20.68
C GLU A 131 -17.93 -13.68 -19.33
N THR A 132 -18.35 -12.42 -19.27
CA THR A 132 -18.56 -11.73 -18.01
C THR A 132 -19.99 -12.05 -17.57
N VAL A 133 -20.15 -12.74 -16.43
CA VAL A 133 -21.47 -13.05 -15.87
C VAL A 133 -22.14 -11.73 -15.49
N VAL A 134 -23.02 -11.24 -16.34
CA VAL A 134 -23.93 -10.12 -16.06
C VAL A 134 -24.92 -10.63 -15.02
N ARG A 135 -24.98 -9.96 -13.86
CA ARG A 135 -25.99 -10.28 -12.84
C ARG A 135 -27.37 -9.97 -13.39
N GLU A 136 -28.20 -11.00 -13.53
CA GLU A 136 -29.58 -10.87 -14.04
C GLU A 136 -30.51 -10.08 -13.11
N GLN A 137 -30.10 -9.81 -11.86
CA GLN A 137 -30.96 -9.19 -10.86
C GLN A 137 -30.33 -7.94 -10.22
N PRO A 138 -31.14 -6.89 -9.97
CA PRO A 138 -30.69 -5.69 -9.29
C PRO A 138 -30.15 -6.03 -7.90
N LYS A 139 -29.08 -5.35 -7.49
CA LYS A 139 -28.44 -5.57 -6.19
C LYS A 139 -29.37 -5.08 -5.07
N ILE A 140 -30.12 -6.00 -4.47
CA ILE A 140 -30.96 -5.70 -3.32
C ILE A 140 -30.08 -5.31 -2.11
N GLY A 141 -30.37 -4.15 -1.51
CA GLY A 141 -29.64 -3.62 -0.37
C GLY A 141 -30.00 -4.35 0.94
N ARG A 142 -29.05 -4.49 1.88
CA ARG A 142 -29.23 -5.21 3.17
C ARG A 142 -30.45 -4.73 4.00
N ASN A 143 -30.83 -3.46 3.86
CA ASN A 143 -31.95 -2.86 4.60
C ASN A 143 -33.17 -2.54 3.70
N GLU A 144 -33.13 -2.86 2.40
CA GLU A 144 -34.29 -2.68 1.51
C GLU A 144 -35.41 -3.63 1.93
N ARG A 145 -36.65 -3.19 1.72
CA ARG A 145 -37.83 -4.00 2.03
C ARG A 145 -38.15 -4.89 0.85
N VAL A 146 -38.32 -6.18 1.13
CA VAL A 146 -38.67 -7.19 0.14
C VAL A 146 -39.95 -7.90 0.57
N VAL A 147 -40.75 -8.29 -0.42
CA VAL A 147 -41.92 -9.14 -0.20
C VAL A 147 -41.49 -10.58 -0.40
N ILE A 148 -41.66 -11.40 0.63
CA ILE A 148 -41.42 -12.84 0.57
C ILE A 148 -42.74 -13.59 0.65
N LYS A 149 -42.86 -14.69 -0.10
CA LYS A 149 -44.01 -15.59 -0.07
C LYS A 149 -43.58 -16.97 0.39
N ASN A 150 -44.32 -17.55 1.32
CA ASN A 150 -44.09 -18.92 1.76
C ASN A 150 -44.55 -19.91 0.69
N VAL A 151 -43.72 -20.89 0.38
CA VAL A 151 -43.98 -21.86 -0.70
C VAL A 151 -45.08 -22.87 -0.36
N LEU A 152 -45.35 -23.10 0.93
CA LEU A 152 -46.34 -24.07 1.41
C LEU A 152 -47.68 -23.42 1.75
N SER A 153 -47.66 -22.30 2.46
CA SER A 153 -48.88 -21.63 2.94
C SER A 153 -49.39 -20.53 2.00
N GLY A 154 -48.56 -20.08 1.06
CA GLY A 154 -48.88 -18.95 0.18
C GLY A 154 -48.95 -17.59 0.89
N GLU A 155 -48.64 -17.52 2.18
CA GLU A 155 -48.62 -16.30 2.99
C GLU A 155 -47.54 -15.33 2.50
N GLN A 156 -47.87 -14.03 2.42
CA GLN A 156 -46.95 -12.97 2.00
C GLN A 156 -46.56 -12.08 3.18
N LYS A 157 -45.27 -11.75 3.30
CA LYS A 157 -44.74 -10.87 4.34
C LYS A 157 -43.77 -9.85 3.75
N GLU A 158 -43.90 -8.59 4.15
CA GLU A 158 -42.95 -7.52 3.81
C GLU A 158 -41.96 -7.35 4.97
N VAL A 159 -40.68 -7.64 4.73
CA VAL A 159 -39.62 -7.55 5.74
C VAL A 159 -38.35 -6.96 5.13
N LYS A 160 -37.41 -6.48 5.97
CA LYS A 160 -36.09 -6.03 5.48
C LYS A 160 -35.30 -7.22 4.94
N PHE A 161 -34.53 -7.04 3.86
CA PHE A 161 -33.79 -8.11 3.20
C PHE A 161 -32.91 -8.92 4.17
N LYS A 162 -32.21 -8.26 5.11
CA LYS A 162 -31.43 -8.96 6.16
C LYS A 162 -32.23 -9.95 7.03
N GLN A 163 -33.54 -9.72 7.20
CA GLN A 163 -34.43 -10.61 7.95
C GLN A 163 -35.01 -11.70 7.04
N ALA A 164 -35.11 -11.45 5.73
CA ALA A 164 -35.55 -12.42 4.74
C ALA A 164 -34.46 -13.46 4.40
N ILE A 165 -33.17 -13.10 4.40
CA ILE A 165 -32.05 -14.01 4.10
C ILE A 165 -32.17 -15.38 4.80
N PRO A 166 -32.30 -15.46 6.14
CA PRO A 166 -32.39 -16.76 6.81
C PRO A 166 -33.68 -17.52 6.51
N LEU A 167 -34.74 -16.85 6.05
CA LEU A 167 -36.01 -17.49 5.67
C LEU A 167 -35.96 -18.05 4.26
N ILE A 168 -35.23 -17.38 3.36
CA ILE A 168 -34.98 -17.81 1.99
C ILE A 168 -33.96 -18.94 1.95
N GLU A 169 -32.89 -18.85 2.75
CA GLU A 169 -31.85 -19.88 2.85
C GLU A 169 -32.39 -21.21 3.41
N LYS A 170 -33.40 -21.15 4.28
CA LYS A 170 -34.15 -22.32 4.76
C LYS A 170 -35.05 -22.96 3.69
N GLY A 171 -35.25 -22.31 2.54
CA GLY A 171 -36.07 -22.83 1.43
C GLY A 171 -37.58 -22.74 1.63
N GLU A 172 -38.05 -22.18 2.75
CA GLU A 172 -39.48 -22.05 3.06
C GLU A 172 -40.12 -20.81 2.39
N TRP A 173 -39.32 -19.80 2.03
CA TRP A 173 -39.78 -18.52 1.52
C TRP A 173 -39.05 -18.14 0.23
N VAL A 174 -39.80 -17.61 -0.75
CA VAL A 174 -39.27 -17.14 -2.03
C VAL A 174 -39.55 -15.64 -2.18
N LEU A 175 -38.58 -14.90 -2.73
CA LEU A 175 -38.71 -13.48 -3.05
C LEU A 175 -39.72 -13.29 -4.19
N ILE A 176 -40.69 -12.41 -3.98
CA ILE A 176 -41.55 -11.91 -5.05
C ILE A 176 -41.02 -10.52 -5.42
N ASN A 177 -40.40 -10.42 -6.59
CA ASN A 177 -40.10 -9.13 -7.18
C ASN A 177 -41.39 -8.61 -7.85
N SER A 178 -41.88 -7.44 -7.42
CA SER A 178 -42.82 -6.64 -8.22
C SER A 178 -42.06 -5.70 -9.14
#